data_AF-A0A8T7EJB8-F1
#
_entry.id   AF-A0A8T7EJB8-F1
#
_cell.length_a   1.000
_cell.length_b   1.000
_cell.length_c   1.000
_cell.angle_alpha   90.00
_cell.angle_beta   90.00
_cell.angle_gamma   90.00
#
_symmetry.space_group_name_H-M   'P 1'
#
loop_
_entity.id
_entity.type
_entity.pdbx_description
1 polymer ?
#
loop_
_entity_poly.entity_id
_entity_poly.type
_entity_poly.pdbx_seq_one_letter_code
_entity_poly.pdbx_strand_id
1 'polypeptide(L)'
;MKKGKLWTRDELLLALNLYFKIPFGQFDQHNPKVINLAKLIDRTSSSVAMQLSNFASLDPYHQNRGVSGLRPPGKLAQQLWAEVQSDWENVILESENLLEALMQPQSKAEAATKLADTRAS
;
A
#
# COMPACT_ATOMS: atom_id res chain seq x y z
N MET A 1 -13.00 -5.07 -21.43
CA MET A 1 -12.42 -4.96 -20.07
C MET A 1 -11.69 -3.62 -19.99
N LYS A 2 -12.01 -2.75 -19.02
CA LYS A 2 -11.26 -1.50 -18.82
C LYS A 2 -9.81 -1.89 -18.49
N LYS A 3 -8.85 -1.27 -19.19
CA LYS A 3 -7.42 -1.43 -18.88
C LYS A 3 -7.21 -0.93 -17.44
N GLY A 4 -6.67 -1.78 -16.57
CA GLY A 4 -6.47 -1.43 -15.16
C GLY A 4 -5.51 -0.25 -15.00
N LYS A 5 -5.75 0.61 -14.00
CA LYS A 5 -4.86 1.72 -13.59
C LYS A 5 -3.47 1.15 -13.29
N LEU A 6 -2.45 1.59 -14.05
CA LEU A 6 -1.05 1.21 -13.81
C LEU A 6 -0.62 1.67 -12.42
N TRP A 7 0.19 0.85 -11.75
CA TRP A 7 0.77 1.19 -10.45
C TRP A 7 1.88 2.22 -10.60
N THR A 8 1.87 3.26 -9.77
CA THR A 8 2.99 4.19 -9.61
C THR A 8 3.95 3.69 -8.55
N ARG A 9 5.14 4.30 -8.46
CA ARG A 9 6.13 3.98 -7.41
C ARG A 9 5.54 4.25 -6.02
N ASP A 10 4.96 5.43 -5.82
CA ASP A 10 4.34 5.85 -4.55
C ASP A 10 3.25 4.88 -4.07
N GLU A 11 2.37 4.43 -4.97
CA GLU A 11 1.33 3.47 -4.62
C GLU A 11 1.92 2.11 -4.22
N LEU A 12 2.98 1.67 -4.90
CA LEU A 12 3.69 0.43 -4.57
C LEU A 12 4.45 0.55 -3.25
N LEU A 13 5.04 1.71 -2.98
CA LEU A 13 5.77 2.01 -1.75
C LEU A 13 4.83 1.95 -0.54
N LEU A 14 3.63 2.51 -0.65
CA LEU A 14 2.61 2.43 0.40
C LEU A 14 2.03 1.02 0.56
N ALA A 15 1.84 0.29 -0.54
CA ALA A 15 1.42 -1.11 -0.48
C ALA A 15 2.49 -2.00 0.19
N LEU A 16 3.77 -1.75 -0.11
CA LEU A 16 4.90 -2.41 0.51
C LEU A 16 5.02 -2.07 2.01
N ASN A 17 4.82 -0.81 2.38
CA ASN A 17 4.73 -0.40 3.78
C ASN A 17 3.66 -1.21 4.54
N LEU A 18 2.47 -1.33 3.95
CA LEU A 18 1.39 -2.11 4.54
C LEU A 18 1.73 -3.60 4.60
N TYR A 19 2.38 -4.16 3.58
CA TYR A 19 2.81 -5.56 3.53
C TYR A 19 3.65 -5.93 4.76
N PHE A 20 4.58 -5.06 5.18
CA PHE A 20 5.40 -5.30 6.37
C PHE A 20 4.67 -5.08 7.70
N LYS A 21 3.51 -4.42 7.69
CA LYS A 21 2.73 -4.08 8.89
C LYS A 21 1.58 -5.05 9.20
N ILE A 22 1.27 -5.99 8.29
CA ILE A 22 0.21 -6.98 8.51
C ILE A 22 0.70 -8.40 8.28
N PRO A 23 0.27 -9.38 9.08
CA PRO A 23 0.65 -10.77 8.89
C PRO A 23 0.23 -11.33 7.53
N PHE A 24 1.06 -12.23 7.00
CA PHE A 24 0.68 -13.06 5.86
C PHE A 24 -0.65 -13.79 6.14
N GLY A 25 -1.53 -13.85 5.15
CA GLY A 25 -2.90 -14.35 5.29
C GLY A 25 -3.94 -13.28 5.64
N GLN A 26 -3.52 -12.06 5.97
CA GLN A 26 -4.42 -10.92 6.17
C GLN A 26 -4.50 -9.98 4.94
N PHE A 27 -3.97 -10.40 3.79
CA PHE A 27 -4.04 -9.66 2.52
C PHE A 27 -5.42 -9.79 1.89
N ASP A 28 -6.43 -9.33 2.62
CA ASP A 28 -7.83 -9.51 2.27
C ASP A 28 -8.51 -8.17 2.00
N GLN A 29 -9.40 -8.14 1.02
CA GLN A 29 -10.13 -6.93 0.61
C GLN A 29 -11.08 -6.39 1.68
N HIS A 30 -11.42 -7.20 2.69
CA HIS A 30 -12.23 -6.88 3.86
C HIS A 30 -11.37 -6.47 5.06
N ASN A 31 -10.04 -6.59 5.00
CA ASN A 31 -9.16 -6.10 6.05
C ASN A 31 -9.25 -4.56 6.14
N PRO A 32 -9.61 -3.98 7.31
CA PRO A 32 -9.73 -2.52 7.46
C PRO A 32 -8.48 -1.75 7.04
N LYS A 33 -7.27 -2.29 7.28
CA LYS A 33 -6.01 -1.66 6.88
C LYS A 33 -5.85 -1.60 5.35
N VAL A 34 -6.26 -2.67 4.65
CA VAL A 34 -6.27 -2.74 3.18
C VAL A 34 -7.30 -1.77 2.60
N ILE A 35 -8.49 -1.70 3.19
CA ILE A 35 -9.54 -0.76 2.79
C ILE A 35 -9.07 0.69 2.97
N ASN A 36 -8.45 1.01 4.09
CA ASN A 36 -7.97 2.36 4.37
C ASN A 36 -6.88 2.79 3.39
N LEU A 37 -5.91 1.91 3.12
CA LEU A 37 -4.90 2.20 2.11
C LEU A 37 -5.51 2.38 0.72
N ALA A 38 -6.46 1.52 0.33
CA ALA A 38 -7.12 1.60 -0.96
C ALA A 38 -7.83 2.95 -1.16
N LYS A 39 -8.51 3.45 -0.12
CA LYS A 39 -9.10 4.79 -0.12
C LYS A 39 -8.04 5.88 -0.26
N LEU A 40 -6.94 5.76 0.48
CA LEU A 40 -5.86 6.75 0.48
C LEU A 40 -5.22 6.94 -0.90
N ILE A 41 -5.08 5.86 -1.67
CA ILE A 41 -4.39 5.86 -2.99
C ILE A 41 -5.33 5.80 -4.19
N ASP A 42 -6.64 5.96 -3.96
CA ASP A 42 -7.69 5.88 -4.98
C ASP A 42 -7.60 4.59 -5.83
N ARG A 43 -7.72 3.45 -5.13
CA ARG A 43 -7.78 2.09 -5.70
C ARG A 43 -8.87 1.27 -5.02
N THR A 44 -9.18 0.10 -5.58
CA THR A 44 -10.06 -0.88 -4.92
C THR A 44 -9.29 -1.68 -3.88
N SER A 45 -9.94 -2.06 -2.78
CA SER A 45 -9.33 -2.92 -1.76
C SER A 45 -8.90 -4.27 -2.33
N SER A 46 -9.63 -4.81 -3.30
CA SER A 46 -9.23 -6.01 -4.06
C SER A 46 -7.94 -5.83 -4.85
N SER A 47 -7.71 -4.66 -5.45
CA SER A 47 -6.47 -4.35 -6.16
C SER A 47 -5.29 -4.29 -5.20
N VAL A 48 -5.49 -3.69 -4.02
CA VAL A 48 -4.44 -3.63 -2.98
C VAL A 48 -4.14 -5.01 -2.43
N ALA A 49 -5.17 -5.78 -2.04
CA ALA A 49 -5.02 -7.16 -1.56
C ALA A 49 -4.21 -8.03 -2.53
N MET A 50 -4.57 -7.99 -3.82
CA MET A 50 -3.84 -8.70 -4.87
C MET A 50 -2.37 -8.24 -4.98
N GLN A 51 -2.11 -6.93 -4.82
CA GLN A 51 -0.74 -6.43 -4.86
C GLN A 51 0.10 -6.86 -3.66
N LEU A 52 -0.50 -6.99 -2.48
CA LEU A 52 0.18 -7.57 -1.30
C LEU A 52 0.52 -9.05 -1.54
N SER A 53 -0.40 -9.82 -2.13
CA SER A 53 -0.12 -11.20 -2.55
C SER A 53 0.99 -11.28 -3.61
N ASN A 54 1.07 -10.30 -4.52
CA ASN A 54 2.16 -10.21 -5.49
C ASN A 54 3.51 -9.99 -4.79
N PHE A 55 3.60 -9.11 -3.78
CA PHE A 55 4.84 -8.95 -3.00
C PHE A 55 5.20 -10.22 -2.24
N ALA A 56 4.23 -10.92 -1.66
CA ALA A 56 4.47 -12.21 -1.01
C ALA A 56 5.05 -13.27 -1.96
N SER A 57 4.77 -13.18 -3.26
CA SER A 57 5.37 -14.07 -4.25
C SER A 57 6.82 -13.71 -4.63
N LEU A 58 7.32 -12.54 -4.21
CA LEU A 58 8.71 -12.12 -4.34
C LEU A 58 9.54 -12.42 -3.07
N ASP A 59 8.87 -12.69 -1.95
CA ASP A 59 9.51 -12.94 -0.67
C ASP A 59 10.13 -14.36 -0.63
N PRO A 60 11.46 -14.49 -0.48
CA PRO A 60 12.13 -15.79 -0.37
C PRO A 60 11.56 -16.67 0.75
N TYR A 61 11.12 -16.09 1.87
CA TYR A 61 10.51 -16.84 2.96
C TYR A 61 9.21 -17.54 2.51
N HIS A 62 8.36 -16.83 1.76
CA HIS A 62 7.11 -17.36 1.24
C HIS A 62 7.31 -18.27 0.02
N GLN A 63 8.26 -17.95 -0.86
CA GLN A 63 8.66 -18.79 -1.99
C GLN A 63 9.11 -20.17 -1.54
N ASN A 64 9.95 -20.24 -0.49
CA ASN A 64 10.42 -21.51 0.07
C ASN A 64 9.29 -22.37 0.66
N ARG A 65 8.13 -21.76 0.95
CA ARG A 65 6.91 -22.44 1.42
C ARG A 65 5.93 -22.77 0.29
N GLY A 66 6.32 -22.57 -0.97
CA GLY A 66 5.49 -22.86 -2.14
C GLY A 66 4.46 -21.78 -2.47
N VAL A 67 4.56 -20.60 -1.85
CA VAL A 67 3.69 -19.46 -2.21
C VAL A 67 4.13 -18.95 -3.58
N SER A 68 3.26 -19.10 -4.56
CA SER A 68 3.41 -18.52 -5.89
C SER A 68 2.26 -17.55 -6.17
N GLY A 69 2.57 -16.45 -6.83
CA GLY A 69 1.57 -15.48 -7.25
C GLY A 69 0.76 -16.02 -8.43
N LEU A 70 -0.54 -15.70 -8.49
CA LEU A 70 -1.39 -16.02 -9.65
C LEU A 70 -0.90 -15.34 -10.94
N ARG A 71 -0.17 -14.23 -10.80
CA ARG A 71 0.44 -13.47 -11.88
C ARG A 71 1.80 -12.94 -11.44
N PRO A 72 2.77 -12.82 -12.35
CA PRO A 72 4.03 -12.18 -12.03
C PRO A 72 3.78 -10.71 -11.65
N PRO A 73 4.42 -10.20 -10.58
CA PRO A 73 4.37 -8.78 -10.24
C PRO A 73 4.88 -7.94 -11.41
N GLY A 74 4.35 -6.72 -11.58
CA GLY A 74 4.84 -5.80 -12.60
C GLY A 74 6.33 -5.45 -12.39
N LYS A 75 7.04 -5.06 -13.46
CA LYS A 75 8.48 -4.74 -13.41
C LYS A 75 8.83 -3.74 -12.30
N LEU A 76 8.02 -2.70 -12.12
CA LEU A 76 8.24 -1.69 -11.07
C LEU A 76 8.14 -2.26 -9.65
N ALA A 77 7.22 -3.21 -9.42
CA ALA A 77 7.11 -3.89 -8.12
C ALA A 77 8.31 -4.80 -7.85
N GLN A 78 8.85 -5.45 -8.90
CA GLN A 78 10.08 -6.26 -8.77
C GLN A 78 11.30 -5.39 -8.49
N GLN A 79 11.42 -4.23 -9.14
CA GLN A 79 12.49 -3.27 -8.89
C GLN A 79 12.44 -2.75 -7.45
N LEU A 80 11.25 -2.31 -7.00
CA LEU A 80 11.08 -1.85 -5.62
C LEU A 80 11.39 -2.97 -4.61
N TRP A 81 11.00 -4.21 -4.89
CA TRP A 81 11.38 -5.34 -4.03
C TRP A 81 12.89 -5.57 -4.00
N ALA A 82 13.59 -5.43 -5.13
CA ALA A 82 15.05 -5.52 -5.15
C ALA A 82 15.72 -4.41 -4.33
N GLU A 83 15.15 -3.19 -4.36
CA GLU A 83 15.61 -2.07 -3.51
C GLU A 83 15.46 -2.40 -2.03
N VAL A 84 14.35 -3.02 -1.60
CA VAL A 84 14.17 -3.49 -0.21
C VAL A 84 15.28 -4.45 0.22
N GLN A 85 15.68 -5.37 -0.66
CA GLN A 85 16.74 -6.33 -0.35
C GLN A 85 18.11 -5.67 -0.20
N SER A 86 18.31 -4.50 -0.83
CA SER A 86 19.56 -3.74 -0.76
C SER A 86 19.58 -2.71 0.37
N ASP A 87 18.45 -2.05 0.63
CA ASP A 87 18.37 -0.91 1.53
C ASP A 87 16.96 -0.83 2.16
N TRP A 88 16.70 -1.81 3.02
CA TRP A 88 15.44 -1.90 3.77
C TRP A 88 15.11 -0.61 4.51
N GLU A 89 16.09 -0.04 5.23
CA GLU A 89 15.87 1.09 6.12
C GLU A 89 15.43 2.33 5.33
N ASN A 90 16.10 2.61 4.22
CA ASN A 90 15.72 3.74 3.37
C ASN A 90 14.34 3.56 2.74
N VAL A 91 14.01 2.36 2.24
CA VAL A 91 12.68 2.11 1.63
C VAL A 91 11.56 2.24 2.67
N ILE A 92 11.76 1.72 3.88
CA ILE A 92 10.77 1.90 4.96
C ILE A 92 10.62 3.38 5.30
N LEU A 93 11.73 4.11 5.48
CA LEU A 93 11.70 5.54 5.80
C LEU A 93 10.99 6.36 4.69
N GLU A 94 11.32 6.11 3.42
CA GLU A 94 10.66 6.73 2.25
C GLU A 94 9.14 6.48 2.32
N SER A 95 8.75 5.24 2.64
CA SER A 95 7.35 4.84 2.69
C SER A 95 6.55 5.46 3.84
N GLU A 96 7.15 5.60 5.03
CA GLU A 96 6.52 6.27 6.17
C GLU A 96 6.37 7.77 5.92
N ASN A 97 7.41 8.42 5.39
CA ASN A 97 7.37 9.84 5.04
C ASN A 97 6.28 10.14 4.01
N LEU A 98 6.13 9.28 3.00
CA LEU A 98 5.06 9.38 2.01
C LEU A 98 3.68 9.19 2.65
N LEU A 99 3.52 8.20 3.53
CA LEU A 99 2.27 7.95 4.25
C LEU A 99 1.89 9.16 5.10
N GLU A 100 2.83 9.71 5.87
CA GLU A 100 2.62 10.91 6.67
C GLU A 100 2.22 12.10 5.78
N ALA A 101 2.95 12.34 4.69
CA ALA A 101 2.68 13.43 3.77
C ALA A 101 1.29 13.35 3.12
N LEU A 102 0.69 12.16 2.99
CA LEU A 102 -0.68 11.99 2.49
C LEU A 102 -1.75 12.09 3.60
N MET A 103 -1.40 11.80 4.84
CA MET A 103 -2.31 11.93 5.99
C MET A 103 -2.42 13.39 6.50
N GLN A 104 -1.35 14.17 6.44
CA GLN A 104 -1.34 15.59 6.82
C GLN A 104 -2.30 16.49 6.00
N PRO A 105 -2.48 16.32 4.67
CA PRO A 105 -3.48 17.06 3.91
C PRO A 105 -4.92 16.76 4.35
N GLN A 106 -5.20 15.56 4.84
CA GLN A 106 -6.53 15.20 5.37
C GLN A 106 -6.76 15.84 6.75
N SER A 107 -5.75 15.93 7.61
CA SER A 107 -5.90 16.54 8.95
C SER A 107 -6.23 18.04 8.90
N LYS A 108 -5.62 18.79 7.96
CA LYS A 108 -5.91 20.22 7.78
C LYS A 108 -7.26 20.48 7.12
N ALA A 109 -7.65 19.66 6.14
CA ALA A 109 -8.96 19.77 5.49
C ALA A 109 -10.10 19.44 6.47
N GLU A 110 -10.00 18.35 7.22
CA GLU A 110 -11.00 17.95 8.22
C GLU A 110 -11.07 18.91 9.41
N ALA A 111 -9.93 19.48 9.84
CA ALA A 111 -9.91 20.50 10.90
C ALA A 111 -10.58 21.82 10.44
N ALA A 112 -10.41 22.21 9.17
CA ALA A 112 -11.05 23.40 8.62
C ALA A 112 -12.58 23.24 8.49
N THR A 113 -13.06 22.04 8.15
CA THR A 113 -14.51 21.77 8.06
C THR A 113 -15.18 21.76 9.44
N LYS A 114 -14.56 21.15 10.46
CA LYS A 114 -15.11 21.14 11.83
C LYS A 114 -15.20 22.53 12.47
N LEU A 115 -14.29 23.44 12.13
CA LEU A 115 -14.29 24.81 12.66
C LEU A 115 -15.43 25.67 12.07
N ALA A 116 -15.87 25.36 10.86
CA ALA A 116 -16.96 26.06 10.18
C ALA A 116 -18.34 25.66 10.73
N ASP A 117 -18.56 24.38 11.08
CA ASP A 117 -19.83 23.91 11.65
C ASP A 117 -20.07 24.38 13.08
N THR A 118 -19.02 24.57 13.89
CA THR A 118 -19.16 25.09 15.27
C THR A 118 -19.49 26.58 15.37
N ARG A 119 -19.49 27.34 14.27
CA ARG A 119 -19.82 28.78 14.24
C ARG A 119 -21.24 29.07 13.76
N ALA A 120 -22.02 28.03 13.42
CA ALA A 120 -23.37 28.16 12.86
C ALA A 120 -24.48 27.62 13.80
N SER A 121 -24.22 27.51 15.10
CA SER A 121 -25.21 27.13 16.14
C SER A 121 -25.23 28.11 17.30
#